data_AF-M7UBL5-F1
#
_entry.id   AF-M7UBL5-F1
#
_cell.length_a   1.000
_cell.length_b   1.000
_cell.length_c   1.000
_cell.angle_alpha   90.00
_cell.angle_beta   90.00
_cell.angle_gamma   90.00
#
_symmetry.space_group_name_H-M   'P 1'
#
loop_
_entity.id
_entity.type
_entity.pdbx_description
1 polymer ?
#
loop_
_entity_poly.entity_id
_entity_poly.type
_entity_poly.pdbx_seq_one_letter_code
_entity_poly.pdbx_strand_id
1 'polypeptide(L)' 'MISTAPPQIIDGHYVDPRKLISLLQRVYGTVDGNNNFRVELRLNRYKIYGPSDDDNVKTLTEEQIQDCRVYRRRNN' A
#
# COMPACT_ATOMS: atom_id res chain seq x y z
N MET A 1 -20.59 -11.29 0.47
CA MET A 1 -20.40 -9.83 0.68
C MET A 1 -18.93 -9.64 0.97
N ILE A 2 -18.21 -8.82 0.21
CA ILE A 2 -16.78 -8.58 0.48
C ILE A 2 -16.71 -7.64 1.69
N SER A 3 -16.58 -8.21 2.91
CA SER A 3 -16.27 -7.43 4.10
C SER A 3 -14.87 -6.87 3.93
N THR A 4 -14.72 -5.58 3.64
CA THR A 4 -13.39 -4.98 3.52
C THR A 4 -12.89 -4.57 4.90
N ALA A 5 -11.75 -5.10 5.34
CA ALA A 5 -10.98 -4.63 6.48
C ALA A 5 -10.80 -3.11 6.41
N PRO A 6 -10.70 -2.41 7.55
CA PRO A 6 -10.53 -0.96 7.57
C PRO A 6 -9.30 -0.56 6.74
N PRO A 7 -9.41 0.45 5.86
CA PRO A 7 -8.31 0.80 4.96
C PRO A 7 -7.11 1.29 5.75
N GLN A 8 -5.92 0.83 5.38
CA GLN A 8 -4.67 1.38 5.90
C GLN A 8 -4.41 2.73 5.24
N ILE A 9 -4.14 3.75 6.05
CA ILE A 9 -3.88 5.12 5.58
C ILE A 9 -2.39 5.41 5.68
N ILE A 10 -1.80 5.91 4.59
CA ILE A 10 -0.38 6.26 4.51
C ILE A 10 -0.24 7.70 4.01
N ASP A 11 0.68 8.45 4.61
CA ASP A 11 1.06 9.77 4.11
C ASP A 11 1.84 9.66 2.78
N GLY A 12 1.32 10.29 1.74
CA GLY A 12 1.85 10.21 0.39
C GLY A 12 2.89 11.27 0.05
N HIS A 13 3.20 12.22 0.96
CA HIS A 13 4.06 13.37 0.66
C HIS A 13 5.47 12.96 0.22
N TYR A 14 5.96 11.82 0.72
CA TYR A 14 7.30 11.30 0.44
C TYR A 14 7.30 9.92 -0.17
N VAL A 15 6.15 9.35 -0.54
CA VAL A 15 6.06 7.97 -1.02
C VAL A 15 6.13 7.94 -2.55
N ASP A 16 7.05 7.14 -3.08
CA ASP A 16 7.12 6.82 -4.51
C ASP A 16 5.94 5.91 -4.89
N PRO A 17 5.03 6.36 -5.79
CA PRO A 17 3.87 5.58 -6.17
C PRO A 17 4.24 4.23 -6.81
N ARG A 18 5.33 4.16 -7.59
CA ARG A 18 5.74 2.93 -8.27
C ARG A 18 6.25 1.91 -7.27
N LYS A 19 7.07 2.34 -6.31
CA LYS A 19 7.53 1.46 -5.22
C LYS A 19 6.36 0.96 -4.39
N LEU A 20 5.40 1.83 -4.09
CA LEU A 20 4.20 1.46 -3.35
C LEU A 20 3.38 0.40 -4.10
N ILE A 21 3.08 0.58 -5.39
CA ILE A 21 2.33 -0.41 -6.18
C ILE A 21 3.08 -1.76 -6.24
N SER A 22 4.39 -1.75 -6.46
CA SER A 22 5.21 -2.97 -6.48
C SER A 22 5.19 -3.70 -5.13
N LEU A 23 5.26 -2.96 -4.02
CA LEU A 23 5.14 -3.50 -2.67
C LEU A 23 3.76 -4.13 -2.46
N LEU A 24 2.68 -3.44 -2.85
CA LEU A 24 1.32 -3.94 -2.71
C LEU A 24 1.11 -5.24 -3.50
N GLN A 25 1.64 -5.32 -4.73
CA GLN A 25 1.62 -6.56 -5.52
C GLN A 25 2.37 -7.70 -4.83
N ARG A 26 3.50 -7.42 -4.18
CA ARG A 26 4.27 -8.43 -3.45
C ARG A 26 3.58 -8.90 -2.16
N VAL A 27 2.90 -8.00 -1.45
CA VAL A 27 2.27 -8.30 -0.16
C VAL A 27 0.88 -8.95 -0.34
N TYR A 28 0.08 -8.41 -1.25
CA TYR A 28 -1.31 -8.82 -1.47
C TYR A 28 -1.49 -9.78 -2.63
N GLY A 29 -0.54 -9.81 -3.57
CA GLY A 29 -0.60 -10.68 -4.74
C GLY A 29 -1.62 -10.23 -5.79
N THR A 30 -1.80 -11.11 -6.76
CA THR A 30 -2.79 -10.99 -7.84
C THR A 30 -3.67 -12.23 -7.89
N VAL A 31 -4.96 -12.04 -8.13
CA VAL A 31 -5.96 -13.11 -8.32
C VAL A 31 -6.49 -13.00 -9.75
N ASP A 32 -6.40 -14.08 -10.52
CA ASP A 32 -6.81 -14.12 -11.94
C ASP A 32 -6.21 -12.99 -12.80
N GLY A 33 -4.95 -12.64 -12.54
CA GLY A 33 -4.24 -11.55 -13.23
C GLY A 33 -4.62 -10.13 -12.79
N ASN A 34 -5.56 -9.99 -11.85
CA ASN A 34 -5.97 -8.72 -11.27
C ASN A 34 -5.36 -8.50 -9.89
N ASN A 35 -5.09 -7.25 -9.52
CA ASN A 35 -4.60 -6.91 -8.18
C ASN A 35 -5.62 -7.31 -7.12
N ASN A 36 -5.17 -8.00 -6.07
CA ASN A 36 -6.03 -8.39 -4.94
C ASN A 36 -6.22 -7.25 -3.92
N PHE A 37 -5.97 -6.02 -4.34
CA PHE A 37 -5.98 -4.83 -3.49
C PHE A 37 -6.51 -3.64 -4.28
N ARG A 38 -7.05 -2.66 -3.56
CA ARG A 38 -7.42 -1.35 -4.10
C ARG A 38 -6.63 -0.27 -3.40
N VAL A 39 -6.21 0.74 -4.16
CA VAL A 39 -5.53 1.91 -3.64
C VAL A 39 -6.25 3.17 -4.11
N GLU A 40 -6.45 4.12 -3.20
CA GLU A 40 -7.00 5.45 -3.52
C GLU A 40 -6.04 6.53 -3.02
N LEU A 41 -5.74 7.51 -3.87
CA LEU A 41 -4.96 8.69 -3.49
C LEU A 41 -5.90 9.90 -3.39
N ARG A 42 -6.02 10.47 -2.19
CA ARG A 42 -6.77 11.73 -1.96
C ARG A 42 -6.03 12.60 -0.97
N LEU A 43 -5.90 13.89 -1.26
CA LEU A 43 -5.25 14.88 -0.37
C LEU A 43 -3.87 14.41 0.13
N ASN A 44 -3.03 13.89 -0.78
CA ASN A 44 -1.72 13.31 -0.46
C ASN A 44 -1.76 12.18 0.58
N ARG A 45 -2.86 11.44 0.68
CA ARG A 45 -2.96 10.24 1.51
C ARG A 45 -3.38 9.05 0.66
N TYR A 46 -2.64 7.96 0.78
CA TYR A 46 -3.02 6.68 0.22
C TYR A 46 -3.95 5.96 1.18
N LYS A 47 -5.08 5.49 0.67
CA LYS A 47 -5.95 4.52 1.34
C LYS A 47 -5.78 3.18 0.65
N ILE A 48 -5.36 2.18 1.40
CA ILE A 48 -5.07 0.84 0.88
C ILE A 48 -6.11 -0.12 1.45
N TYR A 49 -6.79 -0.82 0.55
CA TYR A 49 -7.78 -1.83 0.84
C TYR A 49 -7.17 -3.17 0.45
N GLY A 50 -6.74 -3.94 1.44
CA GLY A 50 -6.21 -5.29 1.26
C GLY A 50 -7.31 -6.35 1.21
N PRO A 51 -6.95 -7.59 0.83
CA PRO A 51 -7.86 -8.72 0.92
C PRO A 51 -8.23 -8.96 2.38
N SER A 52 -9.50 -9.24 2.60
CA SER A 52 -10.07 -9.44 3.93
C SER A 52 -10.34 -10.91 4.10
N ASP A 53 -9.28 -11.64 4.44
CA ASP A 53 -9.40 -12.99 4.97
C ASP A 53 -9.48 -12.84 6.49
N ASP A 54 -10.58 -13.31 7.09
CA ASP A 54 -11.06 -13.04 8.45
C ASP A 54 -10.01 -13.30 9.56
N ASP A 55 -8.94 -14.04 9.27
CA ASP A 55 -7.91 -14.46 10.24
C ASP A 55 -6.53 -13.79 10.05
N ASN A 56 -6.27 -13.11 8.92
CA ASN A 56 -4.95 -12.53 8.63
C ASN A 56 -5.03 -11.26 7.77
N VAL A 57 -5.48 -10.16 8.38
CA VAL A 57 -5.39 -8.82 7.78
C VAL A 57 -3.92 -8.48 7.55
N LYS A 58 -3.45 -8.63 6.32
CA LYS A 58 -2.11 -8.19 5.93
C LYS A 58 -2.10 -6.66 5.85
N THR A 59 -1.38 -6.00 6.74
CA THR A 59 -1.12 -4.56 6.66
C THR A 59 0.35 -4.34 6.34
N LEU A 60 0.65 -3.28 5.59
CA LEU A 60 2.03 -2.87 5.38
C LEU A 60 2.66 -2.46 6.72
N THR A 61 3.88 -2.93 6.98
CA THR A 61 4.65 -2.48 8.15
C THR A 61 5.26 -1.10 7.89
N GLU A 62 5.59 -0.37 8.95
CA GLU A 62 6.22 0.95 8.80
C GLU A 62 7.55 0.90 8.03
N GLU A 63 8.32 -0.17 8.21
CA GLU A 63 9.57 -0.43 7.47
C GLU A 63 9.31 -0.53 5.95
N GLN A 64 8.28 -1.29 5.55
CA GLN A 64 7.93 -1.42 4.12
C GLN A 64 7.48 -0.08 3.52
N ILE A 65 6.76 0.73 4.30
CA ILE A 65 6.34 2.07 3.89
C ILE A 65 7.56 2.99 3.76
N GLN A 66 8.52 2.87 4.67
CA GLN A 66 9.75 3.64 4.66
C GLN A 66 10.61 3.34 3.41
N ASP A 67 10.68 2.09 2.96
CA ASP A 67 11.40 1.72 1.73
C ASP A 67 10.78 2.35 0.47
N CYS A 68 9.47 2.59 0.50
CA CYS A 68 8.75 3.28 -0.55
C CYS A 68 9.05 4.78 -0.58
N ARG A 69 9.74 5.36 0.40
CA ARG A 69 10.00 6.80 0.40
C ARG A 69 11.01 7.20 -0.68
N VAL A 70 10.73 8.32 -1.35
CA VAL A 70 11.67 9.00 -2.24
C VAL A 70 12.73 9.64 -1.36
N TYR A 71 13.91 9.02 -1.25
CA TYR A 71 15.07 9.67 -0.68
C TYR A 71 15.38 10.90 -1.53
N ARG A 72 15.03 12.10 -1.04
CA ARG A 72 15.68 13.32 -1.51
C ARG A 72 17.15 13.15 -1.11
N ARG A 73 18.03 12.83 -2.07
CA ARG A 73 19.46 13.06 -1.88
C ARG A 73 19.60 14.52 -1.46
N ARG A 74 19.92 14.75 -0.21
CA ARG A 74 20.55 16.01 0.22
C ARG A 74 21.92 15.94 -0.45
N ASN A 75 22.02 16.49 -1.67
CA ASN A 75 23.32 16.78 -2.26
C ASN A 75 24.00 17.74 -1.30
N ASN A 76 25.07 17.28 -0.66
CA ASN A 76 26.03 18.11 0.03
C ASN A 76 27.23 18.29 -0.88
#